data_AF-A0A938CRD4-F1
#
_entry.id   AF-A0A938CRD4-F1
#
_cell.length_a   1.000
_cell.length_b   1.000
_cell.length_c   1.000
_cell.angle_alpha   90.00
_cell.angle_beta   90.00
_cell.angle_gamma   90.00
#
_symmetry.space_group_name_H-M   'P 1'
#
loop_
_entity.id
_entity.type
_entity.pdbx_description
1 polymer ?
#
loop_
_entity_poly.entity_id
_entity_poly.type
_entity_poly.pdbx_seq_one_letter_code
_entity_poly.pdbx_strand_id
1 'polypeptide(L)'
;MWREYLSYVGTAIAVLNGVLAFAIAMLPMRRSVARLRLAVAALALGALAIGAVFYARHQGRVQTEQQQTERRDIRERLETLVLEGRALLNQIKDPNRELPSRPADEWAQRVEVFLKDRLGERFIPKFRKEITDLYGDPNVTAARLAYWRAVRNRVVNLEMIGAEFPAL
;
A
#
# COMPACT_ATOMS: atom_id res chain seq x y z
N MET A 1 9.12 -14.57 7.50
CA MET A 1 9.54 -15.92 7.90
C MET A 1 8.45 -16.72 8.62
N TRP A 2 7.78 -16.23 9.67
CA TRP A 2 6.70 -16.97 10.35
C TRP A 2 5.49 -17.36 9.46
N ARG A 3 5.16 -16.53 8.46
CA ARG A 3 4.04 -16.76 7.53
C ARG A 3 4.25 -17.98 6.61
N GLU A 4 5.47 -18.14 6.10
CA GLU A 4 5.84 -19.30 5.29
C GLU A 4 5.84 -20.56 6.16
N TYR A 5 6.42 -20.47 7.36
CA TYR A 5 6.42 -21.56 8.33
C TYR A 5 5.01 -22.08 8.63
N LEU A 6 4.03 -21.21 8.89
CA LEU A 6 2.66 -21.66 9.20
C LEU A 6 1.94 -22.29 7.99
N SER A 7 2.19 -21.79 6.78
CA SER A 7 1.67 -22.39 5.54
C SER A 7 2.26 -23.79 5.30
N TYR A 8 3.57 -23.95 5.53
CA TYR A 8 4.26 -25.24 5.46
C TYR A 8 3.82 -26.21 6.56
N VAL A 9 3.55 -25.70 7.77
CA VAL A 9 3.05 -26.51 8.90
C VAL A 9 1.65 -27.05 8.61
N GLY A 10 0.74 -26.24 8.06
CA GLY A 10 -0.61 -26.70 7.69
C GLY A 10 -0.59 -27.81 6.63
N THR A 11 0.27 -27.68 5.61
CA THR A 11 0.45 -28.71 4.58
C THR A 11 1.15 -29.97 5.12
N ALA A 12 2.18 -29.82 5.95
CA ALA A 12 2.86 -30.95 6.58
C ALA A 12 1.93 -31.75 7.50
N ILE A 13 1.07 -31.07 8.28
CA ILE A 13 0.07 -31.72 9.14
C ILE A 13 -0.96 -32.47 8.29
N ALA A 14 -1.42 -31.90 7.16
CA ALA A 14 -2.35 -32.58 6.26
C ALA A 14 -1.74 -33.87 5.66
N VAL A 15 -0.47 -33.83 5.25
CA VAL A 15 0.27 -35.00 4.75
C VAL A 15 0.41 -36.07 5.86
N LEU A 16 0.80 -35.66 7.07
CA LEU A 16 0.87 -36.56 8.23
C LEU A 16 -0.47 -37.21 8.54
N ASN A 17 -1.57 -36.47 8.39
CA ASN A 17 -2.92 -37.00 8.60
C ASN A 17 -3.30 -38.06 7.56
N GLY A 18 -2.95 -37.84 6.30
CA GLY A 18 -3.13 -38.82 5.23
C GLY A 18 -2.36 -40.13 5.50
N VAL A 19 -1.12 -40.02 5.98
CA VAL A 19 -0.29 -41.18 6.36
C VAL A 19 -0.88 -41.93 7.55
N LEU A 20 -1.37 -41.21 8.56
CA LEU A 20 -2.05 -41.80 9.73
C LEU A 20 -3.33 -42.56 9.34
N ALA A 21 -4.14 -41.97 8.46
CA ALA A 21 -5.35 -42.63 7.93
C ALA A 21 -5.01 -43.93 7.19
N PHE A 22 -3.95 -43.92 6.39
CA PHE A 22 -3.46 -45.10 5.68
C PHE A 22 -2.96 -46.19 6.64
N ALA A 23 -2.22 -45.82 7.69
CA ALA A 23 -1.74 -46.73 8.72
C ALA A 23 -2.90 -47.36 9.54
N ILE A 24 -3.97 -46.60 9.82
CA ILE A 24 -5.19 -47.10 10.49
C ILE A 24 -5.88 -48.16 9.63
N ALA A 25 -5.95 -47.94 8.31
CA ALA A 25 -6.57 -48.86 7.36
C ALA A 25 -5.85 -50.21 7.27
N MET A 26 -4.51 -50.22 7.41
CA MET A 26 -3.69 -51.44 7.34
C MET A 26 -3.64 -52.27 8.65
N LEU A 27 -4.10 -51.73 9.79
CA LEU A 27 -4.02 -52.46 11.08
C LEU A 27 -5.07 -53.58 11.18
N PRO A 28 -4.72 -54.80 11.61
CA PRO A 28 -5.69 -55.89 11.79
C PRO A 28 -6.65 -55.65 12.97
N MET A 29 -7.90 -56.13 12.84
CA MET A 29 -9.04 -55.88 13.75
C MET A 29 -8.77 -56.15 15.24
N ARG A 30 -7.79 -57.01 15.58
CA ARG A 30 -7.44 -57.40 16.95
C ARG A 30 -6.73 -56.32 17.77
N ARG A 31 -6.26 -55.21 17.17
CA ARG A 31 -5.58 -54.10 17.88
C ARG A 31 -6.45 -52.85 17.98
N SER A 32 -7.63 -52.97 18.61
CA SER A 32 -8.64 -51.90 18.72
C SER A 32 -8.10 -50.63 19.39
N VAL A 33 -7.33 -50.75 20.46
CA VAL A 33 -6.76 -49.61 21.21
C VAL A 33 -5.77 -48.80 20.37
N ALA A 34 -4.95 -49.46 19.56
CA ALA A 34 -3.98 -48.78 18.70
C ALA A 34 -4.67 -48.00 17.57
N ARG A 35 -5.69 -48.60 16.95
CA ARG A 35 -6.55 -47.88 15.97
C ARG A 35 -7.22 -46.66 16.60
N LEU A 36 -7.75 -46.79 17.81
CA LEU A 36 -8.44 -45.69 18.50
C LEU A 36 -7.47 -44.53 18.80
N ARG A 37 -6.25 -44.83 19.30
CA ARG A 37 -5.22 -43.81 19.55
C ARG A 37 -4.78 -43.09 18.27
N LEU A 38 -4.58 -43.83 17.17
CA LEU A 38 -4.23 -43.23 15.87
C LEU A 38 -5.38 -42.39 15.31
N ALA A 39 -6.63 -42.84 15.45
CA ALA A 39 -7.80 -42.07 15.01
C ALA A 39 -7.94 -40.75 15.80
N VAL A 40 -7.72 -40.79 17.12
CA VAL A 40 -7.72 -39.58 17.97
C VAL A 40 -6.58 -38.64 17.59
N ALA A 41 -5.37 -39.17 17.35
CA ALA A 41 -4.23 -38.37 16.89
C ALA A 41 -4.51 -37.71 15.53
N ALA A 42 -5.14 -38.45 14.61
CA ALA A 42 -5.49 -37.93 13.29
C ALA A 42 -6.55 -36.80 13.39
N LEU A 43 -7.55 -36.97 14.27
CA LEU A 43 -8.53 -35.93 14.56
C LEU A 43 -7.89 -34.68 15.15
N ALA A 44 -6.99 -34.83 16.12
CA ALA A 44 -6.29 -33.71 16.74
C ALA A 44 -5.43 -32.93 15.72
N LEU A 45 -4.70 -33.64 14.87
CA LEU A 45 -3.93 -33.05 13.78
C LEU A 45 -4.83 -32.35 12.76
N GLY A 46 -6.00 -32.93 12.44
CA GLY A 46 -6.97 -32.33 11.52
C GLY A 46 -7.52 -31.01 12.04
N ALA A 47 -7.89 -30.98 13.33
CA ALA A 47 -8.35 -29.77 13.99
C ALA A 47 -7.27 -28.67 14.01
N LEU A 48 -6.01 -29.04 14.30
CA LEU A 48 -4.88 -28.11 14.26
C LEU A 48 -4.63 -27.54 12.86
N ALA A 49 -4.71 -28.36 11.82
CA ALA A 49 -4.54 -27.91 10.44
C ALA A 49 -5.64 -26.89 10.04
N ILE A 50 -6.90 -27.17 10.38
CA ILE A 50 -8.03 -26.26 10.12
C ILE A 50 -7.82 -24.94 10.87
N GLY A 51 -7.43 -25.00 12.14
CA GLY A 51 -7.13 -23.81 12.94
C GLY A 51 -6.00 -22.96 12.34
N ALA A 52 -4.92 -23.59 11.89
CA ALA A 52 -3.78 -22.91 11.26
C ALA A 52 -4.19 -22.23 9.93
N VAL A 53 -4.98 -22.90 9.08
CA VAL A 53 -5.49 -22.34 7.83
C VAL A 53 -6.41 -21.15 8.09
N PHE A 54 -7.32 -21.28 9.07
CA PHE A 54 -8.24 -20.19 9.43
C PHE A 54 -7.47 -18.96 9.94
N TYR A 55 -6.49 -19.18 10.82
CA TYR A 55 -5.63 -18.11 11.33
C TYR A 55 -4.82 -17.43 10.22
N ALA A 56 -4.18 -18.20 9.35
CA ALA A 56 -3.41 -17.67 8.22
C ALA A 56 -4.29 -16.84 7.27
N ARG A 57 -5.51 -17.31 6.99
CA ARG A 57 -6.48 -16.58 6.15
C ARG A 57 -6.97 -15.29 6.80
N HIS A 58 -7.22 -15.32 8.12
CA HIS A 58 -7.65 -14.14 8.86
C HIS A 58 -6.55 -13.06 8.90
N GLN A 59 -5.30 -13.43 9.21
CA GLN A 59 -4.18 -12.49 9.16
C GLN A 59 -3.94 -11.95 7.74
N GLY A 60 -4.08 -12.78 6.71
CA GLY A 60 -3.96 -12.35 5.32
C GLY A 60 -4.98 -11.27 4.95
N ARG A 61 -6.23 -11.41 5.42
CA ARG A 61 -7.28 -10.39 5.24
C ARG A 61 -6.95 -9.10 5.99
N VAL A 62 -6.57 -9.19 7.26
CA VAL A 62 -6.21 -7.98 8.05
C VAL A 62 -5.04 -7.23 7.40
N GLN A 63 -4.02 -7.95 6.91
CA GLN A 63 -2.90 -7.30 6.20
C GLN A 63 -3.32 -6.66 4.89
N THR A 64 -4.23 -7.29 4.14
CA THR A 64 -4.72 -6.70 2.88
C THR A 64 -5.59 -5.47 3.14
N GLU A 65 -6.46 -5.51 4.15
CA GLU A 65 -7.28 -4.36 4.57
C GLU A 65 -6.41 -3.19 5.07
N GLN A 66 -5.35 -3.48 5.84
CA GLN A 66 -4.38 -2.48 6.29
C GLN A 66 -3.65 -1.84 5.11
N GLN A 67 -3.16 -2.64 4.15
CA GLN A 67 -2.50 -2.13 2.95
C GLN A 67 -3.45 -1.30 2.07
N GLN A 68 -4.72 -1.69 1.97
CA GLN A 68 -5.73 -0.92 1.24
C GLN A 68 -6.00 0.42 1.91
N THR A 69 -6.10 0.44 3.24
CA THR A 69 -6.34 1.65 4.03
C THR A 69 -5.15 2.60 3.93
N GLU A 70 -3.93 2.10 4.04
CA GLU A 70 -2.71 2.90 3.87
C GLU A 70 -2.61 3.52 2.47
N ARG A 71 -2.91 2.75 1.42
CA ARG A 71 -2.95 3.26 0.04
C ARG A 71 -4.00 4.34 -0.15
N ARG A 72 -5.17 4.17 0.47
CA ARG A 72 -6.25 5.15 0.42
C ARG A 72 -5.85 6.46 1.13
N ASP A 73 -5.26 6.37 2.32
CA ASP A 73 -4.77 7.54 3.08
C ASP A 73 -3.70 8.31 2.28
N ILE A 74 -2.74 7.60 1.70
CA ILE A 74 -1.72 8.18 0.82
C ILE A 74 -2.38 8.96 -0.33
N ARG A 75 -3.38 8.36 -0.98
CA ARG A 75 -4.08 8.98 -2.10
C ARG A 75 -4.87 10.21 -1.69
N GLU A 76 -5.68 10.12 -0.65
CA GLU A 76 -6.46 11.25 -0.13
C GLU A 76 -5.53 12.42 0.24
N ARG A 77 -4.35 12.11 0.80
CA ARG A 77 -3.34 13.13 1.11
C ARG A 77 -2.70 13.73 -0.14
N LEU A 78 -2.39 12.93 -1.15
CA LEU A 78 -1.88 13.43 -2.44
C LEU A 78 -2.91 14.34 -3.14
N GLU A 79 -4.18 13.94 -3.17
CA GLU A 79 -5.27 14.74 -3.74
C GLU A 79 -5.41 16.08 -3.02
N THR A 80 -5.33 16.09 -1.69
CA THR A 80 -5.32 17.33 -0.90
C THR A 80 -4.16 18.24 -1.27
N LEU A 81 -2.93 17.69 -1.37
CA LEU A 81 -1.74 18.47 -1.74
C LEU A 81 -1.82 19.01 -3.18
N VAL A 82 -2.44 18.27 -4.10
CA VAL A 82 -2.72 18.75 -5.47
C VAL A 82 -3.71 19.91 -5.45
N LEU A 83 -4.78 19.82 -4.66
CA LEU A 83 -5.76 20.89 -4.51
C LEU A 83 -5.14 22.16 -3.91
N GLU A 84 -4.29 22.03 -2.89
CA GLU A 84 -3.50 23.14 -2.32
C GLU A 84 -2.63 23.82 -3.41
N GLY A 85 -1.91 23.02 -4.21
CA GLY A 85 -1.09 23.53 -5.31
C GLY A 85 -1.91 24.24 -6.39
N ARG A 86 -3.08 23.71 -6.75
CA ARG A 86 -4.02 24.35 -7.69
C ARG A 86 -4.57 25.67 -7.14
N ALA A 87 -4.86 25.74 -5.84
CA ALA A 87 -5.28 26.98 -5.19
C ALA A 87 -4.17 28.05 -5.25
N LEU A 88 -2.91 27.66 -5.02
CA LEU A 88 -1.75 28.55 -5.20
C LEU A 88 -1.62 29.04 -6.65
N LEU A 89 -1.82 28.18 -7.65
CA LEU A 89 -1.81 28.59 -9.05
C LEU A 89 -2.86 29.66 -9.35
N ASN A 90 -4.06 29.52 -8.79
CA ASN A 90 -5.13 30.51 -8.94
C ASN A 90 -4.78 31.84 -8.26
N GLN A 91 -4.12 31.82 -7.10
CA GLN A 91 -3.64 33.03 -6.43
C GLN A 91 -2.52 33.72 -7.23
N ILE A 92 -1.58 32.95 -7.79
CA ILE A 92 -0.48 33.50 -8.62
C ILE A 92 -1.06 34.18 -9.87
N LYS A 93 -2.11 33.61 -10.48
CA LYS A 93 -2.81 34.19 -11.63
C LYS A 93 -3.43 35.56 -11.35
N ASP A 94 -3.90 35.81 -10.13
CA ASP A 94 -4.58 37.06 -9.77
C ASP A 94 -3.57 38.22 -9.62
N PRO A 95 -3.50 39.17 -10.57
CA PRO A 95 -2.51 40.25 -10.52
C PRO A 95 -2.73 41.21 -9.35
N ASN A 96 -3.94 41.23 -8.76
CA ASN A 96 -4.30 42.14 -7.67
C ASN A 96 -3.91 41.60 -6.29
N ARG A 97 -3.53 40.32 -6.19
CA ARG A 97 -3.05 39.71 -4.94
C ARG A 97 -1.54 39.77 -4.84
N GLU A 98 -1.00 39.80 -3.64
CA GLU A 98 0.43 39.59 -3.44
C GLU A 98 0.85 38.21 -3.98
N LEU A 99 2.05 38.12 -4.57
CA LEU A 99 2.59 36.85 -5.05
C LEU A 99 2.81 35.91 -3.84
N PRO A 100 2.17 34.72 -3.80
CA PRO A 100 2.27 33.81 -2.65
C PRO A 100 3.56 32.98 -2.71
N SER A 101 4.73 33.63 -2.79
CA SER A 101 6.04 32.97 -2.86
C SER A 101 6.28 32.07 -1.65
N ARG A 102 6.13 32.63 -0.44
CA ARG A 102 6.32 31.89 0.82
C ARG A 102 5.32 30.72 0.96
N PRO A 103 4.01 30.90 0.79
CA PRO A 103 3.06 29.78 0.81
C PRO A 103 3.39 28.69 -0.22
N ALA A 104 3.88 29.05 -1.40
CA ALA A 104 4.26 28.09 -2.43
C ALA A 104 5.52 27.29 -2.06
N ASP A 105 6.52 27.93 -1.45
CA ASP A 105 7.72 27.25 -0.99
C ASP A 105 7.42 26.33 0.20
N GLU A 106 6.63 26.80 1.16
CA GLU A 106 6.18 25.98 2.30
C GLU A 106 5.34 24.78 1.83
N TRP A 107 4.46 24.97 0.85
CA TRP A 107 3.71 23.87 0.22
C TRP A 107 4.66 22.85 -0.41
N ALA A 108 5.61 23.30 -1.24
CA ALA A 108 6.57 22.40 -1.89
C ALA A 108 7.39 21.61 -0.86
N GLN A 109 7.83 22.26 0.21
CA GLN A 109 8.54 21.59 1.31
C GLN A 109 7.66 20.54 2.01
N ARG A 110 6.39 20.85 2.30
CA ARG A 110 5.46 19.88 2.90
C ARG A 110 5.23 18.67 1.99
N VAL A 111 5.13 18.89 0.67
CA VAL A 111 5.01 17.80 -0.31
C VAL A 111 6.25 16.92 -0.27
N GLU A 112 7.45 17.51 -0.27
CA GLU A 112 8.70 16.73 -0.24
C GLU A 112 8.84 15.90 1.03
N VAL A 113 8.50 16.47 2.20
CA VAL A 113 8.49 15.73 3.47
C VAL A 113 7.50 14.57 3.39
N PHE A 114 6.28 14.81 2.92
CA PHE A 114 5.28 13.75 2.76
C PHE A 114 5.75 12.64 1.81
N LEU A 115 6.28 13.00 0.63
CA LEU A 115 6.79 12.04 -0.35
C LEU A 115 7.94 11.21 0.24
N LYS A 116 8.86 11.86 0.96
CA LYS A 116 9.96 11.18 1.64
C LYS A 116 9.47 10.19 2.68
N ASP A 117 8.59 10.63 3.57
CA ASP A 117 8.18 9.87 4.75
C ASP A 117 7.21 8.74 4.41
N ARG A 118 6.36 8.92 3.38
CA ARG A 118 5.31 7.95 3.04
C ARG A 118 5.62 7.11 1.81
N LEU A 119 6.34 7.66 0.82
CA LEU A 119 6.60 6.98 -0.47
C LEU A 119 8.08 6.66 -0.70
N GLY A 120 8.98 7.30 0.04
CA GLY A 120 10.42 7.16 -0.05
C GLY A 120 11.11 8.22 -0.91
N GLU A 121 12.41 8.41 -0.68
CA GLU A 121 13.21 9.48 -1.29
C GLU A 121 13.24 9.47 -2.83
N ARG A 122 12.99 8.31 -3.46
CA ARG A 122 12.94 8.17 -4.92
C ARG A 122 11.91 9.05 -5.62
N PHE A 123 10.89 9.54 -4.89
CA PHE A 123 9.85 10.40 -5.44
C PHE A 123 10.21 11.89 -5.41
N ILE A 124 11.21 12.30 -4.63
CA ILE A 124 11.64 13.70 -4.55
C ILE A 124 12.20 14.20 -5.90
N PRO A 125 13.09 13.46 -6.61
CA PRO A 125 13.56 13.89 -7.93
C PRO A 125 12.43 13.96 -8.97
N LYS A 126 11.46 13.04 -8.90
CA LYS A 126 10.28 13.07 -9.79
C LYS A 126 9.45 14.33 -9.56
N PHE A 127 9.22 14.69 -8.30
CA PHE A 127 8.48 15.89 -7.93
C PHE A 127 9.17 17.19 -8.38
N ARG A 128 10.50 17.26 -8.22
CA ARG A 128 11.31 18.44 -8.60
C ARG A 128 11.57 18.56 -10.09
N LYS A 129 11.27 17.54 -10.89
CA LYS A 129 11.58 17.51 -12.32
C LYS A 129 10.89 18.67 -13.04
N GLU A 130 11.68 19.49 -13.72
CA GLU A 130 11.11 20.54 -14.58
C GLU A 130 10.50 19.93 -15.84
N ILE A 131 9.33 20.44 -16.22
CA ILE A 131 8.65 20.08 -17.46
C ILE A 131 8.77 21.28 -18.39
N THR A 132 9.69 21.19 -19.35
CA THR A 132 10.00 22.27 -20.30
C THR A 132 8.92 22.45 -21.37
N ASP A 133 8.12 21.42 -21.66
CA ASP A 133 7.15 21.43 -22.77
C ASP A 133 5.81 22.10 -22.41
N LEU A 134 5.66 22.55 -21.17
CA LEU A 134 4.43 23.17 -20.69
C LEU A 134 4.43 24.69 -20.98
N TYR A 135 3.70 25.07 -22.03
CA TYR A 135 3.46 26.48 -22.38
C TYR A 135 2.90 27.28 -21.20
N GLY A 136 3.25 28.58 -21.15
CA GLY A 136 2.73 29.52 -20.15
C GLY A 136 1.23 29.75 -20.29
N ASP A 137 0.57 30.18 -19.21
CA ASP A 137 -0.81 30.65 -19.28
C ASP A 137 -0.80 32.14 -19.70
N PRO A 138 -1.52 32.53 -20.78
CA PRO A 138 -1.55 33.92 -21.25
C PRO A 138 -2.17 34.89 -20.23
N ASN A 139 -2.90 34.38 -19.24
CA ASN A 139 -3.50 35.19 -18.17
C ASN A 139 -2.53 35.47 -17.01
N VAL A 140 -1.31 34.91 -17.05
CA VAL A 140 -0.29 35.13 -16.02
C VAL A 140 0.69 36.21 -16.48
N THR A 141 0.87 37.25 -15.66
CA THR A 141 1.82 38.33 -15.96
C THR A 141 3.26 37.82 -16.03
N ALA A 142 4.08 38.44 -16.87
CA ALA A 142 5.48 38.02 -17.10
C ALA A 142 6.28 37.90 -15.79
N ALA A 143 6.08 38.82 -14.85
CA ALA A 143 6.75 38.81 -13.53
C ALA A 143 6.41 37.57 -12.67
N ARG A 144 5.25 36.95 -12.90
CA ARG A 144 4.74 35.81 -12.12
C ARG A 144 4.89 34.48 -12.83
N LEU A 145 5.16 34.52 -14.13
CA LEU A 145 5.15 33.35 -15.00
C LEU A 145 6.15 32.28 -14.58
N ALA A 146 7.33 32.68 -14.10
CA ALA A 146 8.34 31.74 -13.60
C ALA A 146 7.84 30.96 -12.37
N TYR A 147 7.27 31.66 -11.38
CA TYR A 147 6.68 31.04 -10.19
C TYR A 147 5.48 30.16 -10.53
N TRP A 148 4.61 30.64 -11.41
CA TRP A 148 3.47 29.86 -11.88
C TRP A 148 3.90 28.56 -12.55
N ARG A 149 4.92 28.61 -13.43
CA ARG A 149 5.49 27.40 -14.06
C ARG A 149 6.07 26.44 -13.03
N ALA A 150 6.84 26.94 -12.05
CA ALA A 150 7.43 26.10 -11.02
C ALA A 150 6.37 25.34 -10.20
N VAL A 151 5.32 26.04 -9.73
CA VAL A 151 4.21 25.41 -8.99
C VAL A 151 3.44 24.46 -9.89
N ARG A 152 3.16 24.83 -11.15
CA ARG A 152 2.41 23.98 -12.08
C ARG A 152 3.14 22.68 -12.36
N ASN A 153 4.43 22.74 -12.65
CA ASN A 153 5.24 21.56 -12.92
C ASN A 153 5.19 20.59 -11.74
N ARG A 154 5.33 21.11 -10.52
CA ARG A 154 5.22 20.33 -9.27
C ARG A 154 3.83 19.73 -9.08
N VAL A 155 2.76 20.46 -9.37
CA VAL A 155 1.38 19.94 -9.32
C VAL A 155 1.19 18.80 -10.33
N VAL A 156 1.62 18.98 -11.58
CA VAL A 156 1.52 17.94 -12.63
C VAL A 156 2.33 16.71 -12.25
N ASN A 157 3.56 16.88 -11.75
CA ASN A 157 4.37 15.76 -11.27
C ASN A 157 3.68 15.03 -10.10
N LEU A 158 3.03 15.76 -9.20
CA LEU A 158 2.31 15.18 -8.07
C LEU A 158 1.08 14.37 -8.53
N GLU A 159 0.37 14.84 -9.56
CA GLU A 159 -0.72 14.11 -10.21
C GLU A 159 -0.21 12.82 -10.88
N MET A 160 0.93 12.88 -11.58
CA MET A 160 1.57 11.71 -12.17
C MET A 160 2.01 10.69 -11.11
N ILE A 161 2.57 11.17 -9.99
CA ILE A 161 2.91 10.30 -8.85
C ILE A 161 1.64 9.68 -8.26
N GLY A 162 0.57 10.45 -8.09
CA GLY A 162 -0.72 9.94 -7.61
C GLY A 162 -1.32 8.87 -8.51
N ALA A 163 -1.11 8.96 -9.83
CA ALA A 163 -1.55 7.93 -10.77
C ALA A 163 -0.83 6.57 -10.60
N GLU A 164 0.35 6.53 -9.96
CA GLU A 164 1.02 5.27 -9.59
C GLU A 164 0.27 4.51 -8.47
N PHE A 165 -0.72 5.14 -7.82
CA PHE A 165 -1.54 4.57 -6.74
C PHE A 165 -3.03 4.49 -7.14
N PRO A 166 -3.40 3.54 -8.04
CA PRO A 166 -4.78 3.42 -8.50
C PRO A 166 -5.75 3.06 -7.37
N ALA A 167 -7.01 3.50 -7.51
CA ALA A 167 -8.09 3.11 -6.61
C ALA A 167 -8.43 1.65 -6.95
N LEU A 168 -8.51 0.82 -5.93
CA LEU A 168 -9.06 -0.53 -6.05
C LEU A 168 -10.57 -0.46 -6.18
#